data_AF-A0A149VJB4-F1
#
_entry.id   AF-A0A149VJB4-F1
#
_cell.length_a   1.000
_cell.length_b   1.000
_cell.length_c   1.000
_cell.angle_alpha   90.00
_cell.angle_beta   90.00
_cell.angle_gamma   90.00
#
_symmetry.space_group_name_H-M   'P 1'
#
loop_
_entity.id
_entity.type
_entity.pdbx_description
1 polymer ?
#
loop_
_entity_poly.entity_id
_entity_poly.type
_entity_poly.pdbx_seq_one_letter_code
_entity_poly.pdbx_strand_id
1 'polypeptide(L)' 'MYYSVDDVVSNAFTKRMILDSFFAFNCSGTMKVSTWVYDKGEWYYVSSSGSMIANDWVKDNGK' A
#
# COMPACT_ATOMS: atom_id res chain seq x y z
N MET A 1 22.21 -9.67 3.77
CA MET A 1 21.10 -8.79 3.33
C MET A 1 20.16 -8.66 4.51
N TYR A 2 20.15 -7.49 5.14
CA TYR A 2 19.32 -7.23 6.30
C TYR A 2 17.87 -7.07 5.82
N TYR A 3 17.01 -8.04 6.10
CA TYR A 3 15.58 -7.78 6.13
C TYR A 3 15.31 -7.07 7.45
N SER A 4 14.93 -5.79 7.42
CA SER A 4 14.56 -5.07 8.64
C SER A 4 13.41 -5.81 9.31
N VAL A 5 13.53 -6.04 10.61
CA VAL A 5 12.58 -6.84 11.40
C VAL A 5 11.21 -6.14 11.52
N ASP A 6 11.08 -4.93 10.96
CA ASP A 6 9.90 -4.09 10.98
C ASP A 6 8.88 -4.40 9.87
N ASP A 7 9.26 -5.11 8.80
CA ASP A 7 8.42 -5.26 7.61
C ASP A 7 7.13 -6.05 7.87
N VAL A 8 7.19 -7.07 8.73
CA VAL A 8 6.04 -7.95 9.01
C VAL A 8 4.97 -7.26 9.86
N VAL A 9 5.36 -6.31 10.72
CA VAL A 9 4.43 -5.60 11.62
C VAL A 9 3.99 -4.26 11.03
N SER A 10 4.81 -3.63 10.18
CA SER A 10 4.54 -2.29 9.62
C SER A 10 3.69 -2.32 8.34
N ASN A 11 3.81 -3.39 7.55
CA ASN A 11 3.06 -3.57 6.30
C ASN A 11 1.81 -4.46 6.45
N ALA A 12 1.50 -4.95 7.66
CA ALA A 12 0.20 -5.56 7.92
C ALA A 12 -0.89 -4.48 7.83
N PHE A 13 -1.69 -4.51 6.76
CA PHE A 13 -2.84 -3.64 6.59
C PHE A 13 -4.01 -4.44 6.00
N THR A 14 -5.24 -3.99 6.28
CA THR A 14 -6.43 -4.52 5.62
C THR A 14 -6.67 -3.73 4.34
N LYS A 15 -6.65 -4.41 3.19
CA LYS A 15 -7.08 -3.86 1.91
C LYS A 15 -8.59 -4.05 1.74
N ARG A 16 -9.32 -2.99 1.41
CA ARG A 16 -10.76 -3.07 1.12
C ARG A 16 -11.09 -2.33 -0.16
N MET A 17 -11.89 -2.98 -1.01
CA MET A 17 -12.46 -2.35 -2.21
C MET A 17 -13.76 -1.66 -1.80
N ILE A 18 -13.88 -0.37 -2.11
CA ILE A 18 -15.10 0.42 -1.90
C ILE A 18 -15.36 1.15 -3.21
N LEU A 19 -16.50 0.84 -3.82
CA LEU A 19 -16.76 1.20 -5.22
C LEU A 19 -15.60 0.68 -6.10
N ASP A 20 -14.98 1.54 -6.91
CA ASP A 20 -13.89 1.20 -7.82
C ASP A 20 -12.50 1.58 -7.29
N SER A 21 -12.40 1.85 -5.98
CA SER A 21 -11.16 2.27 -5.33
C SER A 21 -10.75 1.32 -4.20
N PHE A 22 -9.44 1.08 -4.08
CA PHE A 22 -8.87 0.34 -2.96
C PHE A 22 -8.49 1.30 -1.83
N PHE A 23 -8.67 0.84 -0.59
CA PHE A 23 -8.34 1.56 0.64
C PHE A 23 -7.54 0.66 1.57
N ALA A 24 -6.57 1.24 2.27
CA ALA A 24 -5.71 0.55 3.23
C ALA A 24 -6.03 0.99 4.66
N PHE A 25 -6.18 0.03 5.57
CA PHE A 25 -6.45 0.28 6.99
C PHE A 25 -5.39 -0.40 7.85
N ASN A 26 -4.96 0.25 8.93
CA ASN A 26 -4.10 -0.40 9.92
C ASN A 26 -4.88 -1.49 10.69
N CYS A 27 -4.18 -2.25 11.53
CA CYS A 27 -4.79 -3.32 12.34
C CYS A 27 -5.83 -2.79 13.35
N SER A 28 -5.80 -1.50 13.70
CA SER A 28 -6.82 -0.87 14.54
C SER A 28 -8.05 -0.37 13.77
N GLY A 29 -8.10 -0.59 12.45
CA GLY A 29 -9.21 -0.17 11.58
C GLY A 29 -9.17 1.31 11.16
N THR A 30 -8.10 2.03 11.47
CA THR A 30 -7.87 3.41 11.00
C THR A 30 -7.37 3.41 9.57
N MET A 31 -7.96 4.26 8.73
CA MET A 31 -7.56 4.41 7.33
C MET A 31 -6.18 5.05 7.21
N LYS A 32 -5.32 4.49 6.37
CA LYS A 32 -4.06 5.10 5.97
C LYS A 32 -4.36 6.22 4.95
N VAL A 33 -3.63 7.33 5.02
CA VAL A 33 -3.72 8.46 4.09
C VAL A 33 -2.34 9.09 3.93
N SER A 34 -2.08 9.68 2.76
CA SER A 34 -0.82 10.39 2.44
C SER A 34 0.44 9.56 2.73
N THR A 35 0.43 8.28 2.37
CA THR A 35 1.50 7.34 2.71
C THR A 35 1.65 6.26 1.64
N TRP A 36 2.81 5.60 1.63
CA TRP A 36 3.07 4.47 0.73
C TRP A 36 2.74 3.16 1.40
N VAL A 37 2.17 2.22 0.64
CA VAL A 37 1.96 0.85 1.06
C VAL A 37 2.54 -0.10 0.02
N TYR A 38 3.19 -1.15 0.50
CA TYR A 38 3.68 -2.22 -0.36
C TYR A 38 2.71 -3.40 -0.28
N ASP A 39 2.16 -3.80 -1.41
CA ASP A 39 1.20 -4.90 -1.51
C ASP A 39 1.62 -5.84 -2.65
N LYS A 40 1.83 -7.12 -2.33
CA LYS A 40 2.07 -8.19 -3.29
C LYS A 40 3.13 -7.93 -4.37
N GLY A 41 4.21 -7.22 -4.03
CA GLY A 41 5.30 -6.96 -4.99
C GLY A 41 5.32 -5.55 -5.56
N GLU A 42 4.26 -4.77 -5.32
CA GLU A 42 4.09 -3.44 -5.91
C GLU A 42 3.88 -2.36 -4.85
N TRP A 43 4.33 -1.15 -5.16
CA TRP A 43 4.12 0.03 -4.34
C TRP A 43 2.90 0.81 -4.77
N TYR A 44 2.04 1.15 -3.82
CA TYR A 44 0.85 1.95 -4.01
C TYR A 44 0.93 3.18 -3.11
N TYR A 45 0.61 4.34 -3.65
CA TYR A 45 0.48 5.55 -2.84
C TYR A 45 -0.97 5.71 -2.40
N VAL A 46 -1.19 5.86 -1.10
CA VAL A 46 -2.50 6.17 -0.53
C VAL A 46 -2.66 7.69 -0.49
N SER A 47 -3.61 8.20 -1.25
CA SER A 47 -3.88 9.64 -1.33
C SER A 47 -4.39 10.21 0.00
N SER A 48 -4.56 11.53 0.07
CA SER A 48 -5.24 12.20 1.18
C SER A 48 -6.72 11.79 1.30
N SER A 49 -7.34 11.32 0.22
CA SER A 49 -8.69 10.75 0.23
C SER A 49 -8.75 9.28 0.64
N GLY A 50 -7.59 8.64 0.91
CA GLY A 50 -7.49 7.24 1.30
C GLY A 50 -7.48 6.25 0.13
N SER A 51 -7.66 6.73 -1.10
CA SER A 51 -7.64 5.87 -2.29
C SER A 51 -6.21 5.47 -2.62
N MET A 52 -6.02 4.17 -2.86
CA MET A 52 -4.75 3.59 -3.30
C MET A 52 -4.56 3.84 -4.80
N ILE A 53 -3.45 4.45 -5.16
CA ILE A 53 -3.04 4.76 -6.52
C ILE A 53 -1.83 3.91 -6.84
N ALA A 54 -1.97 3.03 -7.85
CA ALA A 54 -0.84 2.35 -8.44
C ALA A 54 -0.03 3.38 -9.24
N ASN A 55 1.26 3.48 -8.96
CA ASN A 55 2.14 4.31 -9.76
C ASN A 55 2.55 3.51 -11.02
N ASP A 56 2.41 4.11 -12.22
CA ASP A 56 2.71 3.50 -13.54
C ASP A 56 4.17 3.03 -13.74
N TRP A 57 5.01 3.18 -12.72
CA TRP A 57 6.42 2.84 -12.70
C TRP A 57 6.67 1.31 -12.74
N VAL A 58 5.62 0.49 -12.58
CA VAL A 58 5.70 -0.98 -12.69
C VAL A 58 6.00 -1.45 -14.13
N LYS A 59 5.93 -0.57 -15.14
CA LYS A 59 6.39 -0.91 -16.50
C LYS A 59 7.89 -0.73 -16.77
N ASP A 60 8.66 -0.17 -15.84
CA ASP A 60 10.06 0.17 -16.10
C ASP A 60 11.07 -0.86 -15.58
N ASN A 61 10.67 -2.14 -15.49
CA ASN A 61 11.59 -3.24 -15.19
C ASN A 61 11.84 -4.18 -16.40
N GLY A 62 12.17 -3.55 -17.54
CA GLY A 62 13.28 -4.01 -18.39
C GLY A 62 13.13 -5.35 -19.13
N LYS A 63 12.26 -5.39 -20.13
CA LYS A 63 12.54 -6.10 -21.41
C LYS A 63 12.07 -5.26 -22.59
#